data_AF-A0A7U9X8P6-F1
#
_entry.id   AF-A0A7U9X8P6-F1
#
_cell.length_a   1.000
_cell.length_b   1.000
_cell.length_c   1.000
_cell.angle_alpha   90.00
_cell.angle_beta   90.00
_cell.angle_gamma   90.00
#
_symmetry.space_group_name_H-M   'P 1'
#
loop_
_entity.id
_entity.type
_entity.pdbx_description
1 polymer ?
#
loop_
_entity_poly.entity_id
_entity_poly.type
_entity_poly.pdbx_seq_one_letter_code
_entity_poly.pdbx_strand_id
1 'polypeptide(L)'
;MNRSRKTVSRKKITGNGNKAIEIINVTTKAQLDYLYEQSALSIEGFPPELIPDFMQRFKKDTKVKRERVFIIKGKVMNKMYHLTGSNAYQDNFNIISIALDDIDPWPIMHTRFLFGGRWFDDIVDNNLRRERNKDNHRNNF
;
A
#
# COMPACT_ATOMS: atom_id res chain seq x y z
N MET A 1 11.37 -30.01 -3.52
CA MET A 1 10.92 -28.74 -4.13
C MET A 1 11.24 -27.59 -3.17
N ASN A 2 12.36 -26.89 -3.40
CA ASN A 2 12.81 -25.78 -2.54
C ASN A 2 12.19 -24.46 -3.03
N ARG A 3 11.28 -23.87 -2.26
CA ARG A 3 10.76 -22.52 -2.52
C ARG A 3 11.82 -21.51 -2.08
N SER A 4 12.52 -20.93 -3.05
CA SER A 4 13.46 -19.83 -2.87
C SER A 4 12.73 -18.61 -2.27
N ARG A 5 13.09 -18.24 -1.03
CA ARG A 5 12.68 -16.97 -0.41
C ARG A 5 13.42 -15.85 -1.12
N LYS A 6 12.74 -15.13 -2.03
CA LYS A 6 13.29 -13.91 -2.62
C LYS A 6 13.53 -12.87 -1.54
N THR A 7 14.79 -12.47 -1.40
CA THR A 7 15.29 -11.49 -0.44
C THR A 7 14.64 -10.13 -0.66
N VAL A 8 13.93 -9.65 0.35
CA VAL A 8 13.35 -8.29 0.37
C VAL A 8 14.48 -7.29 0.57
N SER A 9 14.66 -6.36 -0.38
CA SER A 9 15.59 -5.24 -0.22
C SER A 9 15.06 -4.29 0.87
N ARG A 10 15.73 -4.26 2.02
CA ARG A 10 15.41 -3.41 3.18
C ARG A 10 16.28 -2.16 3.14
N LYS A 11 15.66 -0.98 3.18
CA LYS A 11 16.38 0.28 3.45
C LYS A 11 15.92 0.80 4.82
N LYS A 12 16.88 1.05 5.71
CA LYS A 12 16.64 1.70 7.02
C LYS A 12 16.78 3.21 6.84
N ILE A 13 15.81 3.98 7.33
CA ILE A 13 15.91 5.45 7.44
C ILE A 13 15.94 5.78 8.93
N THR A 14 17.01 6.42 9.39
CA THR A 14 17.24 6.74 10.81
C THR A 14 16.83 8.18 11.10
N GLY A 15 15.76 8.36 11.88
CA GLY A 15 15.51 9.60 12.62
C GLY A 15 16.10 9.48 14.03
N ASN A 16 16.62 10.59 14.57
CA ASN A 16 17.27 10.64 15.88
C ASN A 16 16.39 10.02 16.99
N GLY A 17 16.89 8.94 17.61
CA GLY A 17 16.43 8.45 18.92
C GLY A 17 15.45 7.26 18.95
N ASN A 18 14.86 6.82 17.83
CA ASN A 18 13.86 5.74 17.82
C ASN A 18 14.21 4.64 16.81
N LYS A 19 13.79 3.40 17.07
CA LYS A 19 13.94 2.24 16.16
C LYS A 19 13.67 2.66 14.71
N ALA A 20 14.60 2.41 13.79
CA ALA A 20 14.46 2.80 12.39
C ALA A 20 13.20 2.16 11.77
N ILE A 21 12.40 2.97 11.07
CA ILE A 21 11.22 2.50 10.31
C ILE A 21 11.72 1.53 9.22
N GLU A 22 11.12 0.35 9.15
CA GLU A 22 11.39 -0.64 8.10
C GLU A 22 10.63 -0.27 6.83
N ILE A 23 11.35 0.15 5.80
CA ILE A 23 10.76 0.46 4.49
C ILE A 23 10.95 -0.73 3.53
N ILE A 24 9.85 -1.19 2.94
CA ILE A 24 9.82 -2.29 1.98
C ILE A 24 9.29 -1.78 0.64
N ASN A 25 10.13 -1.82 -0.40
CA ASN A 25 9.66 -1.56 -1.76
C ASN A 25 8.97 -2.82 -2.31
N VAL A 26 7.70 -2.69 -2.65
CA VAL A 26 6.89 -3.77 -3.21
C VAL A 26 7.22 -3.92 -4.69
N THR A 27 7.56 -5.14 -5.09
CA THR A 27 7.98 -5.46 -6.47
C THR A 27 7.34 -6.75 -7.01
N THR A 28 6.60 -7.48 -6.18
CA THR A 28 6.05 -8.79 -6.52
C THR A 28 4.57 -8.88 -6.19
N LYS A 29 3.84 -9.73 -6.93
CA LYS A 29 2.43 -10.04 -6.66
C LYS A 29 2.22 -10.59 -5.25
N ALA A 30 3.07 -11.51 -4.78
CA ALA A 30 2.95 -12.09 -3.44
C ALA A 30 3.00 -11.05 -2.30
N GLN A 31 3.75 -9.96 -2.47
CA GLN A 31 3.75 -8.86 -1.51
C GLN A 31 2.44 -8.05 -1.56
N LEU A 32 1.85 -7.88 -2.75
CA LEU A 32 0.54 -7.23 -2.89
C LEU A 32 -0.56 -8.12 -2.31
N ASP A 33 -0.50 -9.44 -2.55
CA ASP A 33 -1.44 -10.42 -2.00
C ASP A 33 -1.38 -10.39 -0.46
N TYR A 34 -0.19 -10.34 0.13
CA TYR A 34 -0.05 -10.15 1.58
C TYR A 34 -0.73 -8.87 2.07
N LEU A 35 -0.56 -7.74 1.38
CA LEU A 35 -1.20 -6.48 1.78
C LEU A 35 -2.72 -6.49 1.59
N TYR A 36 -3.21 -7.24 0.61
CA TYR A 36 -4.62 -7.46 0.34
C TYR A 36 -5.27 -8.30 1.45
N GLU A 37 -4.68 -9.46 1.77
CA GLU A 37 -5.15 -10.36 2.84
C GLU A 37 -5.14 -9.69 4.21
N GLN A 38 -4.25 -8.71 4.40
CA GLN A 38 -4.08 -7.97 5.64
C GLN A 38 -4.93 -6.70 5.73
N SER A 39 -5.77 -6.44 4.74
CA SER A 39 -6.52 -5.18 4.60
C SER A 39 -5.69 -3.95 4.91
N ALA A 40 -4.47 -3.89 4.37
CA ALA A 40 -3.48 -2.89 4.76
C ALA A 40 -4.02 -1.47 4.59
N LEU A 41 -3.85 -0.63 5.62
CA LEU A 41 -4.16 0.79 5.52
C LEU A 41 -3.26 1.42 4.47
N SER A 42 -3.87 1.96 3.41
CA SER A 42 -3.16 2.45 2.24
C SER A 42 -3.54 3.88 1.89
N ILE A 43 -2.54 4.68 1.50
CA ILE A 43 -2.70 6.07 1.09
C ILE A 43 -2.11 6.23 -0.31
N GLU A 44 -2.98 6.58 -1.27
CA GLU A 44 -2.63 6.80 -2.66
C GLU A 44 -2.02 8.21 -2.84
N GLY A 45 -0.92 8.33 -3.57
CA GLY A 45 -0.25 9.60 -3.88
C GLY A 45 0.67 10.12 -2.78
N PHE A 46 1.06 9.29 -1.82
CA PHE A 46 1.80 9.73 -0.64
C PHE A 46 3.32 9.91 -0.93
N PRO A 47 3.94 11.06 -0.62
CA PRO A 47 5.37 11.27 -0.81
C PRO A 47 6.23 10.46 0.19
N PRO A 48 7.12 9.55 -0.26
CA PRO A 48 7.89 8.67 0.63
C PRO A 48 8.78 9.39 1.65
N GLU A 49 9.26 10.59 1.33
CA GLU A 49 10.05 11.45 2.21
C GLU A 49 9.28 11.89 3.47
N LEU A 50 7.94 11.91 3.43
CA LEU A 50 7.09 12.28 4.56
C LEU A 50 6.72 11.09 5.47
N ILE A 51 7.18 9.87 5.14
CA ILE A 51 6.88 8.66 5.94
C ILE A 51 7.31 8.81 7.41
N PRO A 52 8.50 9.36 7.74
CA PRO A 52 8.91 9.53 9.14
C PRO A 52 7.94 10.40 9.93
N ASP A 53 7.55 11.54 9.37
CA ASP A 53 6.64 12.50 10.02
C ASP A 53 5.23 11.93 10.15
N PHE A 54 4.76 11.25 9.09
CA PHE A 54 3.49 10.53 9.13
C PHE A 54 3.48 9.47 10.21
N MET A 55 4.50 8.61 10.30
CA MET A 55 4.59 7.57 11.31
C MET A 55 4.66 8.14 12.73
N GLN A 56 5.34 9.27 12.92
CA GLN A 56 5.36 9.97 14.20
C GLN A 56 3.96 10.47 14.61
N ARG A 57 3.20 11.05 13.67
CA ARG A 57 1.81 11.47 13.93
C ARG A 57 0.89 10.28 14.15
N PHE A 58 0.97 9.28 13.28
CA PHE A 58 0.11 8.11 13.24
C PHE A 58 0.14 7.29 14.54
N LYS A 59 1.30 7.22 15.21
CA LYS A 59 1.45 6.61 16.54
C LYS A 59 0.64 7.30 17.64
N LYS A 60 0.20 8.55 17.45
CA LYS A 60 -0.67 9.25 18.41
C LYS A 60 -2.12 8.79 18.26
N ASP A 61 -2.50 8.31 17.08
CA ASP A 61 -3.86 7.94 16.75
C ASP A 61 -4.09 6.42 16.94
N THR A 62 -3.03 5.60 16.84
CA THR A 62 -3.12 4.15 17.07
C THR A 62 -1.84 3.55 17.66
N LYS A 63 -1.98 2.41 18.34
CA LYS A 63 -0.84 1.60 18.80
C LYS A 63 -0.17 0.93 17.60
N VAL A 64 1.10 1.27 17.38
CA VAL A 64 1.95 0.64 16.37
C VAL A 64 2.76 -0.50 17.00
N LYS A 65 2.52 -1.74 16.55
CA LYS A 65 3.24 -2.95 16.99
C LYS A 65 4.58 -3.07 16.27
N ARG A 66 4.61 -2.70 14.98
CA ARG A 66 5.82 -2.70 14.13
C ARG A 66 5.82 -1.50 13.20
N GLU A 67 6.90 -0.74 13.21
CA GLU A 67 7.08 0.39 12.31
C GLU A 67 7.55 -0.08 10.94
N ARG A 68 6.63 -0.63 10.15
CA ARG A 68 6.92 -1.14 8.81
C ARG A 68 5.97 -0.51 7.80
N VAL A 69 6.54 0.05 6.74
CA VAL A 69 5.80 0.70 5.66
C VAL A 69 6.20 0.07 4.34
N PHE A 70 5.18 -0.29 3.55
CA PHE A 70 5.35 -0.80 2.21
C PHE A 70 5.14 0.33 1.21
N ILE A 71 6.07 0.51 0.28
CA ILE A 71 5.93 1.47 -0.82
C ILE A 71 5.64 0.68 -2.09
N ILE A 72 4.48 0.94 -2.68
CA ILE A 72 4.04 0.36 -3.94
C ILE A 72 4.12 1.46 -5.00
N LYS A 73 4.79 1.17 -6.11
CA LYS A 73 4.79 2.05 -7.29
C LYS A 73 3.57 1.77 -8.16
N GLY A 74 3.02 2.81 -8.79
CA GLY A 74 1.91 2.68 -9.74
C GLY A 74 2.19 1.66 -10.84
N LYS A 75 3.40 1.63 -11.39
CA LYS A 75 3.81 0.62 -12.37
C LYS A 75 3.69 -0.83 -11.86
N VAL A 76 3.89 -1.05 -10.55
CA VAL A 76 3.77 -2.38 -9.94
C VAL A 76 2.30 -2.77 -9.84
N MET A 77 1.41 -1.84 -9.44
CA MET A 77 -0.04 -2.06 -9.46
C MET A 77 -0.52 -2.39 -10.88
N ASN A 78 -0.17 -1.55 -11.85
CA ASN A 78 -0.57 -1.73 -13.25
C ASN A 78 -0.12 -3.08 -13.79
N LYS A 79 1.15 -3.44 -13.58
CA LYS A 79 1.72 -4.71 -14.05
C LYS A 79 1.03 -5.92 -13.42
N MET A 80 0.80 -5.89 -12.11
CA MET A 80 0.36 -7.07 -11.36
C MET A 80 -1.16 -7.28 -11.41
N TYR A 81 -1.93 -6.22 -11.65
CA TYR A 81 -3.39 -6.25 -11.76
C TYR A 81 -3.91 -5.92 -13.17
N HIS A 82 -3.02 -5.81 -14.15
CA HIS A 82 -3.33 -5.53 -15.56
C HIS A 82 -4.18 -4.26 -15.76
N LEU A 83 -3.89 -3.21 -14.98
CA LEU A 83 -4.61 -1.93 -15.09
C LEU A 83 -4.13 -1.14 -16.30
N THR A 84 -5.06 -0.68 -17.14
CA THR A 84 -4.75 0.01 -18.40
C THR A 84 -5.45 1.37 -18.53
N GLY A 85 -5.14 2.14 -19.58
CA GLY A 85 -5.85 3.37 -19.93
C GLY A 85 -6.05 4.34 -18.75
N SER A 86 -7.27 4.88 -18.60
CA SER A 86 -7.63 5.83 -17.54
C SER A 86 -7.69 5.25 -16.11
N ASN A 87 -7.56 3.94 -15.95
CA ASN A 87 -7.52 3.26 -14.65
C ASN A 87 -6.08 2.92 -14.23
N ALA A 88 -5.12 3.04 -15.14
CA ALA A 88 -3.72 2.81 -14.84
C ALA A 88 -3.15 3.98 -14.02
N TYR A 89 -2.34 3.64 -13.03
CA TYR A 89 -1.57 4.62 -12.28
C TYR A 89 -0.41 5.18 -13.13
N GLN A 90 0.05 6.39 -12.82
CA GLN A 90 1.34 6.85 -13.33
C GLN A 90 2.47 5.98 -12.75
N ASP A 91 3.51 5.69 -13.53
CA ASP A 91 4.56 4.73 -13.14
C ASP A 91 5.23 5.04 -11.80
N ASN A 92 5.48 6.32 -11.55
CA ASN A 92 6.16 6.82 -10.35
C ASN A 92 5.20 7.18 -9.20
N PHE A 93 3.90 7.02 -9.40
CA PHE A 93 2.89 7.22 -8.37
C PHE A 93 3.20 6.33 -7.16
N ASN A 94 3.13 6.90 -5.96
CA ASN A 94 3.44 6.19 -4.72
C ASN A 94 2.15 5.85 -3.98
N ILE A 95 2.04 4.60 -3.55
CA ILE A 95 1.04 4.18 -2.57
C ILE A 95 1.84 3.68 -1.38
N ILE A 96 1.60 4.23 -0.20
CA ILE A 96 2.15 3.66 1.04
C ILE A 96 1.10 2.77 1.68
N SER A 97 1.53 1.66 2.27
CA SER A 97 0.66 0.72 2.97
C SER A 97 1.27 0.28 4.30
N ILE A 98 0.42 0.16 5.32
CA ILE A 98 0.75 -0.40 6.64
C ILE A 98 -0.20 -1.57 6.89
N ALA A 99 0.35 -2.78 7.07
CA ALA A 99 -0.45 -3.98 7.33
C ALA A 99 -1.20 -3.85 8.67
N LEU A 100 -2.44 -4.34 8.75
CA LEU A 100 -3.20 -4.27 10.00
C LEU A 100 -2.55 -5.07 11.14
N ASP A 101 -1.85 -6.16 10.82
CA ASP A 101 -1.05 -6.90 11.80
C ASP A 101 0.04 -6.05 12.48
N ASP A 102 0.51 -4.98 11.83
CA ASP A 102 1.55 -4.10 12.36
C ASP A 102 0.99 -3.01 13.30
N ILE A 103 -0.34 -2.89 13.44
CA ILE A 103 -1.02 -1.83 14.22
C ILE A 103 -2.25 -2.36 15.00
N ASP A 104 -2.86 -1.48 15.80
CA ASP A 104 -4.22 -1.66 16.30
C ASP A 104 -5.23 -1.06 15.30
N PRO A 105 -6.09 -1.87 14.67
CA PRO A 105 -7.01 -1.38 13.65
C PRO A 105 -8.18 -0.56 14.20
N TRP A 106 -8.54 -0.72 15.49
CA TRP A 106 -9.78 -0.14 16.01
C TRP A 106 -9.81 1.40 15.94
N PRO A 107 -8.76 2.12 16.38
CA PRO A 107 -8.74 3.58 16.29
C PRO A 107 -8.71 4.12 14.86
N ILE A 108 -8.18 3.34 13.92
CA ILE A 108 -8.01 3.76 12.52
C ILE A 108 -9.23 3.50 11.64
N MET A 109 -10.21 2.74 12.13
CA MET A 109 -11.40 2.38 11.37
C MET A 109 -12.13 3.61 10.82
N HIS A 110 -12.24 4.68 11.60
CA HIS A 110 -12.85 5.94 11.14
C HIS A 110 -11.81 7.00 10.78
N THR A 111 -10.72 7.10 11.54
CA THR A 111 -9.73 8.18 11.35
C THR A 111 -8.98 8.06 10.03
N ARG A 112 -8.93 6.88 9.40
CA ARG A 112 -8.34 6.69 8.06
C ARG A 112 -8.88 7.67 7.03
N PHE A 113 -10.16 8.01 7.09
CA PHE A 113 -10.78 8.91 6.12
C PHE A 113 -10.24 10.35 6.20
N LEU A 114 -9.76 10.79 7.37
CA LEU A 114 -9.24 12.16 7.57
C LEU A 114 -7.94 12.44 6.77
N PHE A 115 -7.23 11.39 6.38
CA PHE A 115 -5.99 11.48 5.61
C PHE A 115 -6.07 10.71 4.27
N GLY A 116 -7.28 10.45 3.78
CA GLY A 116 -7.50 9.77 2.50
C GLY A 116 -7.12 8.28 2.49
N GLY A 117 -7.00 7.66 3.67
CA GLY A 117 -6.68 6.25 3.83
C GLY A 117 -7.83 5.33 3.44
N ARG A 118 -7.50 4.25 2.74
CA ARG A 118 -8.41 3.18 2.32
C ARG A 118 -7.81 1.82 2.66
N TRP A 119 -8.65 0.79 2.75
CA TRP A 119 -8.13 -0.57 2.82
C TRP A 119 -7.57 -0.99 1.46
N PHE A 120 -6.48 -1.73 1.49
CA PHE A 120 -5.81 -2.11 0.25
C PHE A 120 -6.67 -3.03 -0.62
N ASP A 121 -7.43 -3.94 -0.01
CA ASP A 121 -8.41 -4.78 -0.70
C ASP A 121 -9.49 -3.94 -1.41
N ASP A 122 -10.08 -2.96 -0.72
CA ASP A 122 -11.00 -1.98 -1.32
C ASP A 122 -10.40 -1.28 -2.55
N ILE A 123 -9.12 -0.91 -2.51
CA ILE A 123 -8.45 -0.27 -3.65
C ILE A 123 -8.35 -1.26 -4.82
N VAL A 124 -7.84 -2.46 -4.57
CA VAL A 124 -7.64 -3.50 -5.57
C VAL A 124 -8.98 -3.89 -6.21
N ASP A 125 -9.99 -4.20 -5.41
CA ASP A 125 -11.29 -4.66 -5.90
C ASP A 125 -11.99 -3.58 -6.73
N ASN A 126 -11.90 -2.32 -6.32
CA ASN A 126 -12.42 -1.21 -7.11
C ASN A 126 -11.68 -1.02 -8.43
N ASN A 127 -10.35 -1.13 -8.43
CA ASN A 127 -9.58 -1.03 -9.66
C ASN A 127 -9.88 -2.18 -10.62
N LEU A 128 -9.95 -3.41 -10.12
CA LEU A 128 -10.30 -4.58 -10.92
C LEU A 128 -11.73 -4.50 -11.47
N ARG A 129 -12.68 -4.01 -10.66
CA ARG A 129 -14.06 -3.78 -11.11
C ARG A 129 -14.12 -2.70 -12.20
N ARG A 130 -13.41 -1.59 -12.03
CA ARG A 130 -13.30 -0.53 -13.06
C ARG A 130 -12.69 -1.08 -14.34
N GLU A 131 -11.66 -1.92 -14.25
CA GLU A 131 -11.04 -2.55 -15.41
C GLU A 131 -12.04 -3.42 -16.17
N ARG A 132 -12.74 -4.34 -15.47
CA ARG A 132 -13.78 -5.18 -16.07
C ARG A 132 -14.90 -4.38 -16.74
N ASN A 133 -15.30 -3.26 -16.13
CA ASN A 133 -16.40 -2.45 -16.66
C ASN A 133 -16.02 -1.65 -17.92
N LYS A 134 -14.73 -1.40 -18.18
CA LYS A 134 -14.30 -0.74 -19.43
C LYS A 134 -14.69 -1.56 -20.67
N ASP A 135 -14.54 -2.87 -20.57
CA ASP A 135 -14.81 -3.78 -21.69
C ASP A 135 -16.30 -3.89 -21.97
N ASN A 136 -17.13 -3.84 -20.92
CA ASN A 136 -18.59 -3.85 -21.06
C ASN A 136 -19.14 -2.60 -21.77
N HIS A 137 -18.47 -1.44 -21.65
CA HIS A 137 -18.88 -0.21 -22.36
C HIS A 137 -18.33 -0.13 -23.78
N ARG A 138 -17.33 -0.93 -24.15
CA ARG A 138 -16.79 -0.98 -25.53
C ARG A 138 -17.62 -1.86 -26.47
N ASN A 139 -18.38 -2.82 -25.96
CA ASN A 139 -19.19 -3.76 -26.76
C ASN A 139 -20.62 -3.28 -27.05
N ASN A 140 -20.97 -2.04 -26.70
CA ASN A 140 -22.31 -1.46 -26.88
C ASN A 140 -22.36 -0.37 -27.96
N PHE A 141 -21.36 -0.29 -28.85
CA PHE A 141 -21.31 0.63 -29.99
C PHE A 141 -20.97 -0.11 -31.28
#